data_AF-A0A2G5TBX4-F1
#
_entry.id   AF-A0A2G5TBX4-F1
#
_cell.length_a   1.000
_cell.length_b   1.000
_cell.length_c   1.000
_cell.angle_alpha   90.00
_cell.angle_beta   90.00
_cell.angle_gamma   90.00
#
_symmetry.space_group_name_H-M   'P 1'
#
loop_
_entity.id
_entity.type
_entity.pdbx_description
1 polymer ?
#
loop_
_entity_poly.entity_id
_entity_poly.type
_entity_poly.pdbx_seq_one_letter_code
_entity_poly.pdbx_strand_id
1 'polypeptide(L)'
;MNGIFTRIGIPSTIQLLILVTSIDYVSVSTLMIFENRFYLLNSKKKWWKRIRPFWMIVNFLLAPLHQIPNILEFPDQKYARELVINNLPCVPEFLYTADLVLPSLNSPTIVINSILFVSIIFGQLAIFANIIIAQLYTNFGANTLSKTTRHLQKRLLKTLVLQTGIPVVSLVFPGIYAFFSIYTGHFDMGLNNLVATVASLHGLVSTLSIILIHQPYRDTVLFWRKNKKSESKRWSIPVGSNLTNH
;
A
#
# COMPACT_ATOMS: atom_id res chain seq x y z
N MET A 1 -0.62 22.31 -8.46
CA MET A 1 -1.53 21.88 -7.37
C MET A 1 -1.40 22.87 -6.21
N ASN A 2 -2.48 23.52 -5.77
CA ASN A 2 -2.46 24.41 -4.60
C ASN A 2 -2.62 23.62 -3.29
N GLY A 3 -1.67 22.72 -3.03
CA GLY A 3 -1.66 21.88 -1.82
C GLY A 3 -1.23 22.66 -0.57
N ILE A 4 -1.52 22.11 0.61
CA ILE A 4 -1.08 22.69 1.89
C ILE A 4 0.44 22.86 1.91
N PHE A 5 1.19 21.87 1.41
CA PHE A 5 2.65 21.91 1.31
C PHE A 5 3.16 23.04 0.41
N THR A 6 2.49 23.30 -0.72
CA THR A 6 2.80 24.44 -1.58
C THR A 6 2.52 25.77 -0.88
N ARG A 7 1.43 25.87 -0.10
CA ARG A 7 1.07 27.09 0.65
C ARG A 7 2.06 27.45 1.77
N ILE A 8 2.70 26.44 2.37
CA ILE A 8 3.75 26.65 3.39
C ILE A 8 5.16 26.74 2.80
N GLY A 9 5.29 26.80 1.47
CA GLY A 9 6.55 27.03 0.78
C GLY A 9 7.45 25.81 0.58
N ILE A 10 6.94 24.57 0.73
CA ILE A 10 7.73 23.37 0.44
C ILE A 10 7.89 23.22 -1.09
N PRO A 11 9.13 23.11 -1.61
CA PRO A 11 9.37 22.91 -3.03
C PRO A 11 8.69 21.66 -3.58
N SER A 12 8.11 21.74 -4.78
CA SER A 12 7.33 20.66 -5.38
C SER A 12 8.16 19.40 -5.67
N THR A 13 9.47 19.55 -5.90
CA THR A 13 10.42 18.43 -6.00
C THR A 13 10.50 17.61 -4.70
N ILE A 14 10.51 18.28 -3.55
CA ILE A 14 10.49 17.63 -2.23
C ILE A 14 9.15 16.96 -1.99
N GLN A 15 8.04 17.57 -2.40
CA GLN A 15 6.71 16.95 -2.30
C GLN A 15 6.64 15.66 -3.12
N LEU A 16 7.21 15.65 -4.33
CA LEU A 16 7.29 14.45 -5.18
C LEU A 16 8.12 13.36 -4.51
N LEU A 17 9.29 13.69 -3.94
CA LEU A 17 10.12 12.72 -3.22
C LEU A 17 9.36 12.09 -2.05
N ILE A 18 8.72 12.91 -1.20
CA ILE A 18 7.91 12.42 -0.08
C ILE A 18 6.82 11.46 -0.57
N LEU A 19 6.15 11.80 -1.68
CA LEU A 19 5.12 10.94 -2.27
C LEU A 19 5.70 9.60 -2.71
N VAL A 20 6.78 9.59 -3.50
CA VAL A 20 7.40 8.35 -3.99
C VAL A 20 7.92 7.51 -2.82
N THR A 21 8.64 8.11 -1.87
CA THR A 21 9.13 7.41 -0.67
C THR A 21 7.98 6.79 0.14
N SER A 22 6.83 7.47 0.22
CA SER A 22 5.65 6.93 0.91
C SER A 22 5.11 5.67 0.20
N ILE A 23 5.07 5.69 -1.14
CA ILE A 23 4.65 4.52 -1.94
C ILE A 23 5.63 3.35 -1.75
N ASP A 24 6.92 3.63 -1.69
CA ASP A 24 7.95 2.62 -1.46
C ASP A 24 7.79 1.96 -0.08
N TYR A 25 7.53 2.76 0.96
CA TYR A 25 7.28 2.23 2.30
C TYR A 25 5.96 1.47 2.43
N VAL A 26 4.92 1.82 1.66
CA VAL A 26 3.71 0.98 1.55
C VAL A 26 4.08 -0.40 1.01
N SER A 27 4.93 -0.47 -0.02
CA SER A 27 5.39 -1.73 -0.60
C SER A 27 6.25 -2.54 0.39
N VAL A 28 7.21 -1.90 1.07
CA VAL A 28 8.04 -2.53 2.10
C VAL A 28 7.19 -3.03 3.29
N SER A 29 6.23 -2.23 3.77
CA SER A 29 5.35 -2.65 4.87
C SER A 29 4.51 -3.86 4.52
N THR A 30 4.02 -3.94 3.28
CA THR A 30 3.28 -5.10 2.76
C THR A 30 4.19 -6.34 2.75
N LEU A 31 5.43 -6.20 2.27
CA LEU A 31 6.43 -7.27 2.30
C LEU A 31 6.72 -7.74 3.75
N MET A 32 6.86 -6.82 4.70
CA MET A 32 7.07 -7.15 6.12
C MET A 32 5.89 -7.92 6.73
N ILE A 33 4.65 -7.63 6.33
CA ILE A 33 3.48 -8.40 6.78
C ILE A 33 3.60 -9.87 6.34
N PHE A 34 3.96 -10.11 5.07
CA PHE A 34 4.15 -11.47 4.54
C PHE A 34 5.31 -12.20 5.21
N GLU A 35 6.44 -11.53 5.38
CA GLU A 35 7.58 -12.10 6.12
C GLU A 35 7.16 -12.45 7.54
N ASN A 36 6.42 -11.58 8.24
CA ASN A 36 5.99 -11.85 9.60
C ASN A 36 5.07 -13.08 9.69
N ARG A 37 4.22 -13.32 8.66
CA ARG A 37 3.42 -14.55 8.58
C ARG A 37 4.29 -15.78 8.32
N PHE A 38 5.23 -15.66 7.39
CA PHE A 38 6.22 -16.70 7.14
C PHE A 38 6.99 -17.05 8.42
N TYR A 39 7.42 -16.05 9.20
CA TYR A 39 8.13 -16.23 10.46
C TYR A 39 7.27 -16.95 11.50
N LEU A 40 6.00 -16.59 11.68
CA LEU A 40 5.10 -17.26 12.63
C LEU A 40 4.93 -18.75 12.27
N LEU A 41 4.75 -19.05 10.98
CA LEU A 41 4.66 -20.42 10.47
C LEU A 41 5.99 -21.19 10.62
N ASN A 42 7.11 -20.51 10.46
CA ASN A 42 8.43 -21.13 10.45
C ASN A 42 9.23 -20.81 11.72
N SER A 43 8.55 -20.51 12.84
CA SER A 43 9.15 -20.00 14.08
C SER A 43 10.22 -20.92 14.68
N LYS A 44 10.15 -22.22 14.40
CA LYS A 44 11.15 -23.22 14.79
C LYS A 44 12.51 -23.04 14.08
N LYS A 45 12.54 -22.37 12.92
CA LYS A 45 13.78 -22.15 12.13
C LYS A 45 14.62 -21.04 12.76
N LYS A 46 15.53 -21.42 13.66
CA LYS A 46 16.41 -20.48 14.40
C LYS A 46 17.30 -19.61 13.49
N TRP A 47 17.67 -20.08 12.30
CA TRP A 47 18.53 -19.33 11.37
C TRP A 47 17.87 -18.04 10.86
N TRP A 48 16.60 -18.12 10.43
CA TRP A 48 15.86 -16.96 9.92
C TRP A 48 15.66 -15.92 11.03
N LYS A 49 15.44 -16.35 12.28
CA LYS A 49 15.36 -15.44 13.43
C LYS A 49 16.60 -14.55 13.59
N ARG A 50 17.79 -15.04 13.24
CA ARG A 50 19.05 -14.28 13.31
C ARG A 50 19.21 -13.30 12.14
N ILE A 51 18.81 -13.70 10.93
CA ILE A 51 18.98 -12.90 9.70
C ILE A 51 17.90 -11.83 9.56
N ARG A 52 16.69 -12.11 10.06
CA ARG A 52 15.50 -11.25 9.99
C ARG A 52 15.74 -9.76 10.26
N PRO A 53 16.37 -9.34 11.38
CA PRO A 53 16.57 -7.91 11.65
C PRO A 53 17.42 -7.22 10.58
N PHE A 54 18.48 -7.88 10.09
CA PHE A 54 19.31 -7.36 9.02
C PHE A 54 18.54 -7.25 7.70
N TRP A 55 17.78 -8.29 7.36
CA TRP A 55 16.92 -8.29 6.17
C TRP A 55 15.86 -7.17 6.22
N MET A 56 15.28 -6.89 7.39
CA MET A 56 14.34 -5.79 7.58
C MET A 56 15.02 -4.43 7.39
N ILE A 57 16.19 -4.22 7.99
CA ILE A 57 16.96 -2.97 7.86
C ILE A 57 17.32 -2.73 6.41
N VAL A 58 17.79 -3.74 5.69
CA VAL A 58 18.14 -3.64 4.26
C VAL A 58 16.94 -3.21 3.42
N ASN A 59 15.78 -3.86 3.58
CA ASN A 59 14.58 -3.47 2.81
C ASN A 59 14.07 -2.07 3.18
N PHE A 60 14.19 -1.69 4.46
CA PHE A 60 13.79 -0.35 4.91
C PHE A 60 14.69 0.75 4.35
N LEU A 61 16.01 0.49 4.26
CA LEU A 61 16.98 1.42 3.66
C LEU A 61 16.92 1.43 2.13
N LEU A 62 16.53 0.33 1.49
CA LEU A 62 16.39 0.26 0.04
C LEU A 62 15.41 1.31 -0.51
N ALA A 63 14.34 1.61 0.24
CA ALA A 63 13.32 2.58 -0.15
C ALA A 63 13.91 4.00 -0.41
N PRO A 64 14.64 4.65 0.52
CA PRO A 64 15.29 5.92 0.21
C PRO A 64 16.55 5.77 -0.67
N LEU A 65 17.33 4.68 -0.52
CA LEU A 65 18.61 4.56 -1.21
C LEU A 65 18.48 4.43 -2.73
N HIS A 66 17.47 3.71 -3.23
CA HIS A 66 17.27 3.57 -4.68
C HIS A 66 16.85 4.87 -5.36
N GLN A 67 16.39 5.87 -4.58
CA GLN A 67 16.00 7.18 -5.10
C GLN A 67 17.20 8.11 -5.31
N ILE A 68 18.35 7.84 -4.68
CA ILE A 68 19.55 8.70 -4.76
C ILE A 68 19.95 8.99 -6.22
N PRO A 69 20.07 8.00 -7.12
CA PRO A 69 20.45 8.29 -8.50
C PRO A 69 19.40 9.15 -9.22
N ASN A 70 18.12 8.98 -8.91
CA ASN A 70 17.04 9.80 -9.48
C ASN A 70 17.15 11.26 -8.99
N ILE A 71 17.53 11.47 -7.73
CA ILE A 71 17.73 12.81 -7.16
C ILE A 71 18.91 13.51 -7.83
N LEU A 72 19.99 12.79 -8.10
CA LEU A 72 21.19 13.33 -8.77
C LEU A 72 20.91 13.74 -10.22
N GLU A 73 19.90 13.14 -10.85
CA GLU A 73 19.46 13.47 -12.21
C GLU A 73 18.37 14.54 -12.28
N PHE A 74 17.89 15.06 -11.14
CA PHE A 74 16.84 16.07 -11.19
C PHE A 74 17.30 17.30 -11.95
N PRO A 75 16.61 17.68 -13.04
CA PRO A 75 16.98 18.85 -13.80
C PRO A 75 16.57 20.12 -13.06
N ASP A 76 17.18 21.25 -13.43
CA ASP A 76 16.63 22.56 -13.07
C ASP A 76 15.19 22.65 -13.59
N GLN A 77 14.24 22.84 -12.68
CA GLN A 77 12.82 22.74 -13.01
C GLN A 77 12.33 23.90 -13.87
N LYS A 78 12.98 25.07 -13.81
CA LYS A 78 12.63 26.21 -14.67
C LYS A 78 13.04 25.90 -16.11
N TYR A 79 14.27 25.44 -16.29
CA TYR A 79 14.78 25.01 -17.59
C TYR A 79 13.98 23.83 -18.17
N ALA A 80 13.73 22.80 -17.37
CA ALA A 80 13.00 21.61 -17.82
C ALA A 80 11.59 21.95 -18.29
N ARG A 81 10.90 22.85 -17.58
CA ARG A 81 9.56 23.29 -17.93
C ARG A 81 9.53 24.08 -19.22
N GLU A 82 10.46 25.02 -19.39
CA GLU A 82 10.59 25.80 -20.63
C GLU A 82 10.85 24.89 -21.84
N LEU A 83 11.75 23.91 -21.67
CA LEU A 83 12.04 22.92 -22.70
C LEU A 83 10.80 22.10 -23.09
N VAL A 84 9.99 21.66 -22.12
CA VAL A 84 8.75 20.90 -22.39
C VAL A 84 7.70 21.76 -23.08
N ILE A 85 7.48 22.99 -22.63
CA ILE A 85 6.52 23.92 -23.24
C ILE A 85 6.90 24.20 -24.70
N ASN A 86 8.18 24.42 -24.99
CA ASN A 86 8.66 24.72 -26.34
C ASN A 86 8.59 23.52 -27.31
N ASN A 87 8.63 22.29 -26.79
CA ASN A 87 8.60 21.07 -27.60
C ASN A 87 7.19 20.50 -27.84
N LEU A 88 6.17 21.02 -27.15
CA LEU A 88 4.79 20.55 -27.30
C LEU A 88 4.10 21.28 -28.46
N PRO A 89 3.53 20.55 -29.45
CA PRO A 89 2.94 21.17 -30.64
C PRO A 89 1.69 22.01 -30.34
N CYS A 90 1.01 21.72 -29.23
CA CYS A 90 -0.11 22.50 -28.71
C CYS A 90 -0.04 22.44 -27.19
N VAL A 91 0.22 23.58 -26.53
CA VAL A 91 0.32 23.67 -25.07
C VAL A 91 -1.01 24.16 -24.50
N PRO A 92 -1.75 23.32 -23.76
CA PRO A 92 -2.92 23.77 -23.03
C PRO A 92 -2.59 24.88 -22.02
N GLU A 93 -3.48 25.86 -21.88
CA GLU A 93 -3.30 27.02 -21.01
C GLU A 93 -2.97 26.64 -19.54
N PHE A 94 -3.54 25.53 -19.06
CA PHE A 94 -3.29 25.04 -17.71
C PHE A 94 -1.82 24.65 -17.47
N LEU A 95 -1.05 24.25 -18.49
CA LEU A 95 0.36 23.88 -18.31
C LEU A 95 1.24 25.10 -17.98
N TYR A 96 0.85 26.30 -18.42
CA TYR A 96 1.55 27.56 -18.12
C TYR A 96 1.37 28.03 -16.68
N THR A 97 0.35 27.54 -15.99
CA THR A 97 0.10 27.85 -14.57
C THR A 97 0.31 26.64 -13.66
N ALA A 98 0.38 25.43 -14.23
CA ALA A 98 0.63 24.22 -13.48
C ALA A 98 2.08 24.16 -12.95
N ASP A 99 2.17 23.93 -11.65
CA ASP A 99 3.39 23.55 -10.96
C ASP A 99 3.64 22.05 -11.21
N LEU A 100 4.45 21.77 -12.24
CA LEU A 100 4.78 20.43 -12.70
C LEU A 100 6.24 20.14 -12.37
N VAL A 101 6.47 18.98 -11.77
CA VAL A 101 7.82 18.50 -11.51
C VAL A 101 8.19 17.52 -12.61
N LEU A 102 9.28 17.83 -13.31
CA LEU A 102 9.88 16.96 -14.31
C LEU A 102 10.99 16.15 -13.64
N PRO A 103 10.80 14.83 -13.43
CA PRO A 103 11.75 14.03 -12.68
C PRO A 103 13.07 13.81 -13.43
N SER A 104 13.03 13.75 -14.75
CA SER A 104 14.22 13.71 -15.60
C SER A 104 13.89 14.19 -17.01
N LEU A 105 14.89 14.76 -17.68
CA LEU A 105 14.87 15.03 -19.12
C LEU A 105 15.23 13.79 -19.94
N ASN A 106 15.92 12.83 -19.33
CA ASN A 106 16.31 11.56 -19.93
C ASN A 106 15.92 10.40 -18.98
N SER A 107 14.83 9.72 -19.32
CA SER A 107 14.16 8.79 -18.40
C SER A 107 14.80 7.41 -18.13
N PRO A 108 15.83 6.88 -18.84
CA PRO A 108 16.31 5.51 -18.64
C PRO A 108 16.70 5.17 -17.21
N THR A 109 17.44 6.03 -16.50
CA THR A 109 17.90 5.77 -15.14
C THR A 109 16.73 5.62 -14.17
N ILE A 110 15.77 6.56 -14.20
CA ILE A 110 14.57 6.50 -13.36
C ILE A 110 13.77 5.23 -13.64
N VAL A 111 13.59 4.88 -14.92
CA VAL A 111 12.86 3.69 -15.32
C VAL A 111 13.56 2.42 -14.83
N ILE A 112 14.87 2.30 -15.07
CA ILE A 112 15.68 1.15 -14.64
C ILE A 112 15.67 1.01 -13.12
N ASN A 113 15.91 2.09 -12.38
CA ASN A 113 15.89 2.06 -10.91
C ASN A 113 14.52 1.67 -10.35
N SER A 114 13.44 2.19 -10.95
CA SER A 114 12.07 1.84 -10.54
C SER A 114 11.79 0.37 -10.79
N ILE A 115 12.15 -0.16 -11.97
CA ILE A 115 11.98 -1.59 -12.31
C ILE A 115 12.78 -2.47 -11.36
N LEU A 116 14.03 -2.11 -11.06
CA LEU A 116 14.88 -2.87 -10.13
C LEU A 116 14.27 -2.91 -8.72
N PHE A 117 13.85 -1.75 -8.19
CA PHE A 117 13.22 -1.67 -6.87
C PHE A 117 11.94 -2.52 -6.80
N VAL A 118 11.04 -2.33 -7.78
CA VAL A 118 9.79 -3.11 -7.89
C VAL A 118 10.09 -4.60 -7.98
N SER A 119 11.04 -5.01 -8.82
CA SER A 119 11.39 -6.43 -8.99
C SER A 119 11.93 -7.05 -7.70
N ILE A 120 12.77 -6.32 -6.96
CA ILE A 120 13.34 -6.79 -5.69
C ILE A 120 12.24 -6.94 -4.63
N ILE A 121 11.36 -5.94 -4.46
CA ILE A 121 10.32 -5.96 -3.43
C ILE A 121 9.24 -6.99 -3.75
N PHE A 122 8.69 -6.96 -4.97
CA PHE A 122 7.62 -7.88 -5.38
C PHE A 122 8.12 -9.31 -5.58
N GLY A 123 9.38 -9.51 -5.99
CA GLY A 123 10.01 -10.83 -6.05
C GLY A 123 10.08 -11.49 -4.67
N GLN A 124 10.55 -10.76 -3.65
CA GLN A 124 10.55 -11.26 -2.27
C GLN A 124 9.14 -11.55 -1.76
N LEU A 125 8.19 -10.65 -2.04
CA LEU A 125 6.79 -10.83 -1.68
C LEU A 125 6.20 -12.10 -2.30
N ALA A 126 6.46 -12.33 -3.58
CA ALA A 126 6.04 -13.54 -4.28
C ALA A 126 6.67 -14.80 -3.67
N ILE A 127 7.95 -14.78 -3.31
CA ILE A 127 8.61 -15.91 -2.64
C ILE A 127 7.91 -16.25 -1.32
N PHE A 128 7.70 -15.27 -0.43
CA PHE A 128 7.02 -15.53 0.84
C PHE A 128 5.59 -16.01 0.64
N ALA A 129 4.85 -15.39 -0.28
CA ALA A 129 3.48 -15.78 -0.60
C ALA A 129 3.42 -17.24 -1.07
N ASN A 130 4.27 -17.64 -2.02
CA ASN A 130 4.32 -19.01 -2.54
C ASN A 130 4.67 -20.02 -1.43
N ILE A 131 5.64 -19.72 -0.57
CA ILE A 131 6.00 -20.61 0.55
C ILE A 131 4.82 -20.77 1.52
N ILE A 132 4.14 -19.67 1.88
CA ILE A 132 2.98 -19.72 2.78
C ILE A 132 1.85 -20.55 2.16
N ILE A 133 1.56 -20.34 0.87
CA ILE A 133 0.53 -21.08 0.13
C ILE A 133 0.86 -22.57 0.11
N ALA A 134 2.10 -22.94 -0.26
CA ALA A 134 2.55 -24.33 -0.24
C ALA A 134 2.41 -24.96 1.16
N GLN A 135 2.80 -24.24 2.22
CA GLN A 135 2.66 -24.71 3.60
C GLN A 135 1.19 -24.90 4.01
N LEU A 136 0.27 -24.07 3.52
CA LEU A 136 -1.16 -24.21 3.79
C LEU A 136 -1.76 -25.48 3.17
N TYR A 137 -1.31 -25.84 1.97
CA TYR A 137 -1.71 -27.07 1.29
C TYR A 137 -1.12 -28.33 1.92
N THR A 138 -0.03 -28.22 2.69
CA THR A 138 0.53 -29.35 3.45
C THR A 138 -0.10 -29.52 4.84
N ASN A 139 0.21 -30.61 5.54
CA ASN A 139 -0.19 -30.87 6.93
C ASN A 139 0.68 -30.11 7.96
N PHE A 140 0.90 -28.81 7.73
CA PHE A 140 1.68 -27.98 8.65
C PHE A 140 1.14 -28.06 10.08
N GLY A 141 2.05 -28.20 11.05
CA GLY A 141 1.72 -28.26 12.47
C GLY A 141 1.09 -29.58 12.94
N ALA A 142 0.98 -30.61 12.08
CA ALA A 142 0.34 -31.87 12.46
C ALA A 142 1.00 -32.60 13.65
N ASN A 143 2.32 -32.46 13.80
CA ASN A 143 3.07 -33.10 14.87
C ASN A 143 3.30 -32.17 16.08
N THR A 144 2.72 -30.96 16.08
CA THR A 144 2.98 -29.95 17.13
C THR A 144 1.75 -29.28 17.69
N LEU A 145 0.62 -29.35 16.99
CA LEU A 145 -0.62 -28.67 17.35
C LEU A 145 -1.76 -29.67 17.44
N SER A 146 -2.68 -29.43 18.37
CA SER A 146 -3.94 -30.18 18.43
C SER A 146 -4.74 -29.99 17.13
N LYS A 147 -5.63 -30.94 16.83
CA LYS A 147 -6.49 -30.89 15.62
C LYS A 147 -7.29 -29.58 15.56
N THR A 148 -7.84 -29.13 16.68
CA THR A 148 -8.64 -27.90 16.80
C THR A 148 -7.81 -26.65 16.56
N THR A 149 -6.66 -26.50 17.24
CA THR A 149 -5.78 -25.34 17.08
C THR A 149 -5.22 -25.26 15.66
N ARG A 150 -4.84 -26.40 15.09
CA ARG A 150 -4.38 -26.49 13.69
C ARG A 150 -5.46 -26.06 12.70
N HIS A 151 -6.70 -26.49 12.91
CA HIS A 151 -7.83 -26.10 12.06
C HIS A 151 -8.08 -24.58 12.12
N LEU A 152 -8.08 -24.01 13.33
CA LEU A 152 -8.24 -22.56 13.53
C LEU A 152 -7.11 -21.77 12.86
N GLN A 153 -5.84 -22.16 13.07
CA GLN A 153 -4.70 -21.50 12.45
C GLN A 153 -4.73 -21.56 10.91
N LYS A 154 -5.08 -22.72 10.33
CA LYS A 154 -5.25 -22.84 8.87
C LYS A 154 -6.34 -21.92 8.35
N ARG A 155 -7.48 -21.83 9.04
CA ARG A 155 -8.58 -20.94 8.65
C ARG A 155 -8.16 -19.47 8.70
N LEU A 156 -7.49 -19.06 9.78
CA LEU A 156 -6.93 -17.72 9.90
C LEU A 156 -5.95 -17.44 8.77
N LEU A 157 -4.92 -18.28 8.57
CA LEU A 157 -3.93 -18.07 7.52
C LEU A 157 -4.53 -18.01 6.11
N LYS A 158 -5.50 -18.87 5.77
CA LYS A 158 -6.20 -18.82 4.48
C LYS A 158 -6.93 -17.48 4.29
N THR A 159 -7.59 -17.01 5.35
CA THR A 159 -8.27 -15.70 5.39
C THR A 159 -7.28 -14.57 5.17
N LEU A 160 -6.13 -14.63 5.84
CA LEU A 160 -5.08 -13.63 5.70
C LEU A 160 -4.47 -13.60 4.31
N VAL A 161 -4.17 -14.76 3.70
CA VAL A 161 -3.63 -14.83 2.33
C VAL A 161 -4.63 -14.26 1.31
N LEU A 162 -5.92 -14.57 1.46
CA LEU A 162 -6.96 -14.02 0.59
C LEU A 162 -7.06 -12.50 0.74
N GLN A 163 -7.02 -12.02 1.99
CA GLN A 163 -7.12 -10.60 2.30
C GLN A 163 -5.88 -9.81 1.86
N THR A 164 -4.68 -10.39 1.91
CA THR A 164 -3.46 -9.74 1.40
C THR A 164 -3.36 -9.75 -0.12
N GLY A 165 -4.10 -10.63 -0.81
CA GLY A 165 -4.23 -10.55 -2.27
C GLY A 165 -4.85 -9.24 -2.75
N ILE A 166 -5.74 -8.63 -1.95
CA ILE A 166 -6.47 -7.42 -2.33
C ILE A 166 -5.54 -6.18 -2.44
N PRO A 167 -4.69 -5.86 -1.44
CA PRO A 167 -3.66 -4.83 -1.58
C PRO A 167 -2.65 -5.12 -2.68
N VAL A 168 -2.24 -6.39 -2.84
CA VAL A 168 -1.27 -6.79 -3.86
C VAL A 168 -1.83 -6.54 -5.26
N VAL A 169 -3.06 -6.98 -5.55
CA VAL A 169 -3.76 -6.67 -6.80
C VAL A 169 -3.86 -5.16 -7.01
N SER A 170 -4.23 -4.42 -5.96
CA SER A 170 -4.39 -2.96 -6.01
C SER A 170 -3.07 -2.20 -6.21
N LEU A 171 -1.91 -2.83 -6.06
CA LEU A 171 -0.58 -2.24 -6.27
C LEU A 171 0.13 -2.80 -7.51
N VAL A 172 -0.01 -4.09 -7.79
CA VAL A 172 0.59 -4.78 -8.93
C VAL A 172 -0.05 -4.34 -10.24
N PHE A 173 -1.38 -4.23 -10.31
CA PHE A 173 -2.05 -3.75 -11.53
C PHE A 173 -1.61 -2.33 -11.92
N PRO A 174 -1.57 -1.36 -10.99
CA PRO A 174 -0.95 -0.06 -11.24
C PRO A 174 0.49 -0.14 -11.73
N GLY A 175 1.32 -0.98 -11.11
CA GLY A 175 2.71 -1.16 -11.50
C GLY A 175 2.88 -1.73 -12.91
N ILE A 176 2.09 -2.74 -13.29
CA ILE A 176 2.11 -3.34 -14.64
C ILE A 176 1.69 -2.31 -15.68
N TYR A 177 0.62 -1.57 -15.42
CA TYR A 177 0.16 -0.53 -16.34
C TYR A 177 1.18 0.60 -16.48
N ALA A 178 1.78 1.05 -15.38
CA ALA A 178 2.84 2.05 -15.42
C ALA A 178 4.03 1.58 -16.26
N PHE A 179 4.46 0.33 -16.08
CA PHE A 179 5.51 -0.28 -16.91
C PHE A 179 5.13 -0.32 -18.40
N PHE A 180 3.92 -0.76 -18.71
CA PHE A 180 3.42 -0.82 -20.09
C PHE A 180 3.35 0.56 -20.74
N SER A 181 2.83 1.57 -20.04
CA SER A 181 2.72 2.95 -20.50
C SER A 181 4.11 3.54 -20.79
N ILE A 182 5.09 3.31 -19.90
CA ILE A 182 6.47 3.75 -20.09
C ILE A 182 7.11 3.03 -21.29
N TYR A 183 7.00 1.70 -21.37
CA TYR A 183 7.63 0.90 -22.42
C TYR A 183 7.09 1.24 -23.82
N THR A 184 5.78 1.46 -23.93
CA THR A 184 5.13 1.80 -25.20
C THR A 184 5.16 3.28 -25.54
N GLY A 185 5.57 4.14 -24.59
CA GLY A 185 5.44 5.60 -24.71
C GLY A 185 4.00 6.09 -24.78
N HIS A 186 3.01 5.23 -24.47
CA HIS A 186 1.59 5.57 -24.58
C HIS A 186 1.08 6.17 -23.27
N PHE A 187 0.86 7.49 -23.28
CA PHE A 187 0.33 8.23 -22.13
C PHE A 187 -1.17 8.48 -22.27
N ASP A 188 -1.98 7.69 -21.56
CA ASP A 188 -3.43 7.89 -21.46
C ASP A 188 -3.79 8.54 -20.12
N MET A 189 -4.27 9.79 -20.16
CA MET A 189 -4.61 10.55 -18.95
C MET A 189 -5.72 9.90 -18.13
N GLY A 190 -6.72 9.30 -18.78
CA GLY A 190 -7.87 8.67 -18.12
C GLY A 190 -7.46 7.41 -17.36
N LEU A 191 -6.69 6.54 -18.02
CA LEU A 191 -6.16 5.32 -17.41
C LEU A 191 -5.14 5.63 -16.30
N ASN A 192 -4.24 6.61 -16.51
CA ASN A 192 -3.29 7.06 -15.48
C ASN A 192 -4.03 7.55 -14.21
N ASN A 193 -5.09 8.36 -14.38
CA ASN A 193 -5.89 8.86 -13.26
C ASN A 193 -6.67 7.75 -12.55
N LEU A 194 -7.23 6.80 -13.32
CA LEU A 194 -7.92 5.63 -12.76
C LEU A 194 -6.96 4.78 -11.92
N VAL A 195 -5.79 4.48 -12.47
CA VAL A 195 -4.76 3.69 -11.80
C VAL A 195 -4.26 4.37 -10.54
N ALA A 196 -4.00 5.69 -10.58
CA ALA A 196 -3.65 6.48 -9.41
C ALA A 196 -4.75 6.46 -8.33
N THR A 197 -6.03 6.50 -8.74
CA THR A 197 -7.17 6.42 -7.82
C THR A 197 -7.27 5.05 -7.15
N VAL A 198 -7.14 3.96 -7.92
CA VAL A 198 -7.13 2.59 -7.40
C VAL A 198 -5.97 2.39 -6.43
N ALA A 199 -4.77 2.84 -6.80
CA ALA A 199 -3.60 2.79 -5.95
C ALA A 199 -3.82 3.60 -4.66
N SER A 200 -4.46 4.78 -4.73
CA SER A 200 -4.74 5.61 -3.54
C SER A 200 -5.77 4.97 -2.60
N LEU A 201 -6.75 4.25 -3.14
CA LEU A 201 -7.82 3.59 -2.36
C LEU A 201 -7.40 2.24 -1.77
N HIS A 202 -6.24 1.69 -2.12
CA HIS A 202 -5.81 0.36 -1.68
C HIS A 202 -5.87 0.16 -0.16
N GLY A 203 -5.50 1.19 0.62
CA GLY A 203 -5.50 1.15 2.08
C GLY A 203 -6.91 0.99 2.64
N LEU A 204 -7.87 1.76 2.11
CA LEU A 204 -9.28 1.68 2.50
C LEU A 204 -9.88 0.31 2.15
N VAL A 205 -9.62 -0.18 0.94
CA VAL A 205 -10.09 -1.50 0.50
C VAL A 205 -9.48 -2.60 1.38
N SER A 206 -8.20 -2.51 1.74
CA SER A 206 -7.53 -3.44 2.65
C SER A 206 -8.19 -3.48 4.03
N THR A 207 -8.44 -2.31 4.64
CA THR A 207 -9.06 -2.19 5.96
C THR A 207 -10.48 -2.73 5.96
N LEU A 208 -11.29 -2.37 4.95
CA LEU A 208 -12.65 -2.90 4.82
C LEU A 208 -12.65 -4.42 4.66
N SER A 209 -11.69 -4.95 3.89
CA SER A 209 -11.53 -6.40 3.72
C SER A 209 -11.17 -7.09 5.03
N ILE A 210 -10.34 -6.49 5.90
CA ILE A 210 -10.09 -7.03 7.25
C ILE A 210 -11.40 -7.16 8.02
N ILE A 211 -12.17 -6.08 8.07
CA ILE A 211 -13.40 -6.00 8.87
C ILE A 211 -14.44 -7.01 8.36
N LEU A 212 -14.61 -7.14 7.04
CA LEU A 212 -15.65 -7.99 6.45
C LEU A 212 -15.29 -9.47 6.46
N ILE A 213 -14.01 -9.82 6.28
CA ILE A 213 -13.59 -11.21 6.12
C ILE A 213 -13.30 -11.85 7.49
N HIS A 214 -12.73 -11.11 8.46
CA HIS A 214 -12.36 -11.68 9.76
C HIS A 214 -13.51 -11.66 10.76
N GLN A 215 -13.93 -12.86 11.17
CA GLN A 215 -14.96 -13.09 12.18
C GLN A 215 -14.81 -12.24 13.46
N PRO A 216 -13.65 -12.17 14.14
CA PRO A 216 -13.54 -11.38 15.38
C PRO A 216 -13.77 -9.87 15.17
N TYR A 217 -13.40 -9.35 13.99
CA TYR A 217 -13.64 -7.95 13.64
C TYR A 217 -15.13 -7.70 13.35
N ARG A 218 -15.79 -8.60 12.61
CA ARG A 218 -17.25 -8.53 12.40
C ARG A 218 -18.02 -8.57 13.71
N ASP A 219 -17.67 -9.48 14.61
CA ASP A 219 -18.35 -9.66 15.88
C ASP A 219 -18.22 -8.39 16.75
N THR A 220 -17.05 -7.77 16.74
CA THR A 220 -16.81 -6.48 17.39
C THR A 220 -17.68 -5.37 16.78
N VAL A 221 -17.68 -5.20 15.45
CA VAL A 221 -18.51 -4.18 14.79
C VAL A 221 -20.00 -4.39 15.07
N LEU A 222 -20.47 -5.63 15.05
CA LEU A 222 -21.85 -5.97 15.38
C LEU A 222 -22.18 -5.68 16.85
N PHE A 223 -21.27 -5.96 17.78
CA PHE A 223 -21.42 -5.62 19.20
C PHE A 223 -21.58 -4.12 19.40
N TRP A 224 -20.69 -3.31 18.83
CA TRP A 224 -20.76 -1.84 18.90
C TRP A 224 -22.06 -1.30 18.27
N ARG A 225 -22.49 -1.86 17.13
CA ARG A 225 -23.75 -1.47 16.47
C ARG A 225 -24.98 -1.82 17.32
N LYS A 226 -24.98 -2.97 18.01
CA LYS A 226 -26.06 -3.37 18.91
C LYS A 226 -26.12 -2.48 20.16
N ASN A 227 -24.98 -2.15 20.76
CA ASN A 227 -24.93 -1.26 21.92
C ASN A 227 -25.36 0.17 21.57
N LYS A 228 -24.93 0.71 20.43
CA LYS A 228 -25.36 2.03 19.97
C LYS A 228 -26.88 2.09 19.68
N LYS A 229 -27.47 1.01 19.16
CA LYS A 229 -28.93 0.88 19.01
C LYS A 229 -29.64 0.78 20.36
N SER A 230 -29.04 0.13 21.35
CA SER A 230 -29.57 0.04 22.71
C SER A 230 -29.57 1.41 23.41
N GLU A 231 -28.46 2.16 23.33
CA GLU A 231 -28.37 3.52 23.87
C GLU A 231 -29.31 4.49 23.15
N SER A 232 -29.36 4.46 21.82
CA SER A 232 -30.30 5.29 21.04
C SER A 232 -31.77 5.01 21.40
N LYS A 233 -32.13 3.74 21.64
CA LYS A 233 -33.47 3.37 22.14
C LYS A 233 -33.72 3.88 23.56
N ARG A 234 -32.72 3.85 24.44
CA ARG A 234 -32.82 4.34 25.82
C ARG A 234 -33.09 5.85 25.91
N TRP A 235 -32.53 6.64 24.99
CA TRP A 235 -32.75 8.10 24.91
C TRP A 235 -33.99 8.52 24.12
N SER A 236 -34.65 7.59 23.41
CA SER A 236 -35.89 7.86 22.66
C SER A 236 -37.16 7.45 23.41
N ILE A 237 -37.04 6.89 24.62
CA ILE A 237 -38.15 6.74 25.55
C ILE A 237 -38.39 8.13 26.17
N PRO A 238 -39.56 8.76 25.97
CA PRO A 238 -39.87 9.99 26.67
C PRO A 238 -39.89 9.69 28.17
N VAL A 239 -39.17 10.47 28.96
CA VAL A 239 -39.34 10.51 30.41
C VAL A 239 -40.69 11.20 30.68
N GLY A 240 -41.76 10.45 30.47
CA GLY A 240 -43.13 10.88 30.73
C GLY A 240 -43.49 10.61 32.18
N SER A 241 -43.47 11.67 32.98
CA SER A 241 -44.36 11.96 34.12
C SER A 241 -45.08 10.77 34.79
N ASN A 242 -44.52 10.26 35.88
CA ASN A 242 -45.31 9.71 36.98
C ASN A 242 -45.20 10.66 38.18
N LEU A 243 -45.95 11.76 38.11
CA LEU A 243 -46.31 12.61 39.25
C LEU A 243 -47.85 12.61 39.36
N THR A 244 -48.37 11.60 40.06
CA THR A 244 -49.73 11.47 40.62
C THR A 244 -49.60 10.40 41.72
N ASN A 245 -49.93 10.54 42.99
CA ASN A 245 -50.71 11.50 43.77
C ASN A 245 -50.18 11.48 45.21
N HIS A 246 -50.08 12.64 45.86
CA HIS A 246 -50.56 12.89 47.22
C HIS A 246 -50.70 14.39 47.44
#